data_AF-A0A929JU09-F1
#
_entry.id   AF-A0A929JU09-F1
#
_cell.length_a   1.000
_cell.length_b   1.000
_cell.length_c   1.000
_cell.angle_alpha   90.00
_cell.angle_beta   90.00
_cell.angle_gamma   90.00
#
_symmetry.space_group_name_H-M   'P 1'
#
loop_
_entity.id
_entity.type
_entity.pdbx_description
1 polymer ?
#
loop_
_entity_poly.entity_id
_entity_poly.type
_entity_poly.pdbx_seq_one_letter_code
_entity_poly.pdbx_strand_id
1 'polypeptide(L)'
;DPTYRIALDVEQFEGRLGEYVQLDVTWAVTGCEAKETLLVKKSIIREPVATEDYEALVAAKSRALAALSRKIAHEIKRLQNT
;
A
#
# COMPACT_ATOMS: atom_id res chain seq x y z
N ASP A 1 -17.19 16.56 -1.54
CA ASP A 1 -16.17 16.07 -0.60
C ASP A 1 -15.89 14.59 -0.82
N PRO A 2 -14.67 14.09 -0.52
CA PRO A 2 -14.34 12.67 -0.66
C PRO A 2 -15.16 11.83 0.34
N THR A 3 -15.69 10.68 -0.09
CA THR A 3 -16.44 9.75 0.78
C THR A 3 -15.54 9.06 1.80
N TYR A 4 -14.33 8.70 1.38
CA TYR A 4 -13.33 8.04 2.22
C TYR A 4 -12.01 8.81 2.20
N ARG A 5 -11.33 8.84 3.35
CA ARG A 5 -9.94 9.29 3.47
C ARG A 5 -9.08 8.10 3.87
N ILE A 6 -7.96 7.92 3.16
CA ILE A 6 -6.99 6.87 3.47
C ILE A 6 -5.76 7.53 4.07
N ALA A 7 -5.42 7.17 5.30
CA ALA A 7 -4.17 7.54 5.95
C ALA A 7 -3.17 6.40 5.80
N LEU A 8 -1.94 6.71 5.38
CA LEU A 8 -0.84 5.77 5.22
C LEU A 8 0.28 6.18 6.16
N ASP A 9 0.72 5.25 7.01
CA ASP A 9 1.93 5.34 7.81
C ASP A 9 2.94 4.32 7.28
N VAL A 10 3.96 4.81 6.59
CA VAL A 10 4.97 3.98 5.94
C VAL A 10 6.13 3.77 6.91
N GLU A 11 6.19 2.57 7.47
CA GLU A 11 7.21 2.17 8.44
C GLU A 11 8.53 1.79 7.74
N GLN A 12 8.43 1.14 6.58
CA GLN A 12 9.59 0.73 5.78
C GLN A 12 9.27 0.83 4.29
N PHE A 13 10.16 1.44 3.51
CA PHE A 13 10.12 1.34 2.05
C PHE A 13 11.52 1.30 1.44
N GLU A 14 12.15 0.14 1.58
CA GLU A 14 13.54 -0.09 1.25
C GLU A 14 13.66 -1.06 0.09
N GLY A 15 14.79 -1.03 -0.61
CA GLY A 15 15.10 -2.08 -1.57
C GLY A 15 16.58 -2.14 -1.88
N ARG A 16 17.03 -3.33 -2.26
CA ARG A 16 18.42 -3.61 -2.67
C ARG A 16 18.44 -4.14 -4.09
N LEU A 17 19.43 -3.72 -4.85
CA LEU A 17 19.67 -4.20 -6.23
C LEU A 17 19.86 -5.71 -6.23
N GLY A 18 19.25 -6.41 -7.19
CA GLY A 18 19.34 -7.88 -7.31
C GLY A 18 18.66 -8.69 -6.19
N GLU A 19 18.08 -8.05 -5.18
CA GLU A 19 17.40 -8.73 -4.07
C GLU A 19 15.88 -8.47 -4.14
N TYR A 20 15.36 -7.63 -3.25
CA TYR A 20 13.95 -7.33 -3.12
C TYR A 20 13.73 -5.88 -2.64
N VAL A 21 12.52 -5.41 -2.90
CA VAL A 21 11.92 -4.23 -2.26
C VAL A 21 10.97 -4.72 -1.17
N GLN A 22 11.05 -4.11 0.01
CA GLN A 22 10.10 -4.32 1.11
C GLN A 22 9.35 -3.03 1.39
N LEU A 23 8.03 -3.15 1.50
CA LEU A 23 7.10 -2.08 1.87
C LEU A 23 6.26 -2.54 3.06
N ASP A 24 6.51 -1.93 4.21
CA ASP A 24 5.77 -2.13 5.44
C ASP A 24 4.98 -0.86 5.73
N VAL A 25 3.66 -0.99 5.80
CA VAL A 25 2.76 0.14 5.91
C VAL A 25 1.56 -0.21 6.78
N THR A 26 1.27 0.65 7.74
CA THR A 26 0.00 0.67 8.47
C THR A 26 -0.91 1.69 7.81
N TRP A 27 -2.16 1.32 7.54
CA TRP A 27 -3.10 2.18 6.84
C TRP A 27 -4.50 2.10 7.43
N ALA A 28 -5.19 3.23 7.38
CA ALA A 28 -6.53 3.38 7.91
C ALA A 28 -7.48 3.99 6.87
N VAL A 29 -8.73 3.54 6.88
CA VAL A 29 -9.81 4.12 6.07
C VAL A 29 -10.77 4.81 7.02
N THR A 30 -10.97 6.11 6.81
CA THR A 30 -11.92 6.93 7.57
C THR A 30 -13.08 7.33 6.66
N GLY A 31 -14.31 7.12 7.11
CA GLY A 31 -15.51 7.65 6.45
C GLY A 31 -15.62 9.14 6.73
N CYS A 32 -15.69 9.97 5.70
CA CYS A 32 -15.66 11.43 5.87
C CYS A 32 -16.98 11.99 6.43
N GLU A 33 -18.12 11.35 6.17
CA GLU A 33 -19.41 11.79 6.68
C GLU A 33 -19.53 11.60 8.20
N ALA A 34 -19.18 10.40 8.70
CA ALA A 34 -19.25 10.07 10.12
C ALA A 34 -17.99 10.48 10.91
N LYS A 35 -16.90 10.87 10.21
CA LYS A 35 -15.54 11.06 10.77
C LYS A 35 -15.06 9.85 11.60
N GLU A 36 -15.53 8.66 11.23
CA GLU A 36 -15.26 7.41 11.93
C GLU A 36 -14.19 6.61 11.18
N THR A 37 -13.28 5.98 11.94
CA THR A 37 -12.33 5.03 11.38
C THR A 37 -13.03 3.70 11.13
N LEU A 38 -13.20 3.36 9.86
CA LEU A 38 -13.91 2.15 9.41
C LEU A 38 -13.00 0.92 9.43
N LEU A 39 -11.70 1.13 9.23
CA LEU A 39 -10.72 0.05 9.11
C LEU A 39 -9.32 0.56 9.46
N VAL A 40 -8.54 -0.29 10.13
CA VAL A 40 -7.07 -0.18 10.24
C VAL A 40 -6.46 -1.51 9.85
N LYS A 41 -5.43 -1.50 9.00
CA LYS A 41 -4.70 -2.70 8.57
C LYS A 41 -3.20 -2.43 8.49
N LYS A 42 -2.42 -3.50 8.69
CA LYS A 42 -0.99 -3.54 8.36
C LYS A 42 -0.78 -4.38 7.11
N SER A 43 0.05 -3.89 6.19
CA SER A 43 0.47 -4.59 4.98
C SER A 43 1.99 -4.67 4.97
N ILE A 44 2.51 -5.89 4.78
CA ILE A 44 3.92 -6.17 4.51
C ILE A 44 3.97 -6.74 3.10
N ILE A 45 4.69 -6.07 2.19
CA ILE A 45 4.77 -6.41 0.77
C ILE A 45 6.24 -6.56 0.39
N ARG A 46 6.57 -7.67 -0.27
CA ARG A 46 7.91 -7.93 -0.80
C ARG A 46 7.82 -8.22 -2.29
N GLU A 47 8.59 -7.46 -3.07
CA GLU A 47 8.66 -7.58 -4.53
C GLU A 47 10.10 -7.86 -4.94
N PRO A 48 10.36 -8.89 -5.76
CA PRO A 48 11.72 -9.19 -6.22
C PRO A 48 12.25 -8.09 -7.14
N VAL A 49 13.55 -7.82 -7.07
CA VAL A 49 14.28 -6.94 -8.00
C VAL A 49 14.98 -7.84 -9.02
N ALA A 50 14.57 -7.74 -10.30
CA ALA A 50 14.94 -8.72 -11.32
C ALA A 50 16.41 -8.67 -11.76
N THR A 51 17.03 -7.49 -11.72
CA THR A 51 18.40 -7.24 -12.17
C THR A 51 19.09 -6.27 -11.20
N GLU A 52 20.42 -6.19 -11.27
CA GLU A 52 21.22 -5.32 -10.39
C GLU A 52 21.24 -3.84 -10.84
N ASP A 53 20.26 -3.41 -11.64
CA ASP A 53 20.14 -2.04 -12.13
C ASP A 53 19.04 -1.25 -11.40
N TYR A 54 19.17 0.07 -11.45
CA TYR A 54 18.25 0.98 -10.78
C TYR A 54 16.85 0.97 -11.40
N GLU A 55 16.72 0.65 -12.69
CA GLU A 55 15.43 0.57 -13.35
C GLU A 55 14.59 -0.57 -12.78
N ALA A 56 15.20 -1.75 -12.58
CA ALA A 56 14.56 -2.89 -11.95
C ALA A 56 14.18 -2.62 -10.49
N LEU A 57 15.00 -1.86 -9.75
CA LEU A 57 14.67 -1.43 -8.40
C LEU A 57 13.44 -0.51 -8.38
N VAL A 58 13.39 0.49 -9.26
CA VAL A 58 12.24 1.41 -9.39
C VAL A 58 10.99 0.65 -9.86
N ALA A 59 11.14 -0.30 -10.77
CA ALA A 59 10.06 -1.17 -11.22
C ALA A 59 9.52 -2.03 -10.06
N ALA A 60 10.40 -2.59 -9.22
CA ALA A 60 10.00 -3.33 -8.03
C ALA A 60 9.27 -2.44 -7.00
N LYS A 61 9.75 -1.21 -6.78
CA LYS A 61 9.05 -0.22 -5.94
C LYS A 61 7.65 0.11 -6.46
N SER A 62 7.52 0.30 -7.77
CA SER A 62 6.24 0.53 -8.43
C SER A 62 5.29 -0.66 -8.27
N ARG A 63 5.79 -1.90 -8.41
CA ARG A 63 5.00 -3.11 -8.16
C ARG A 63 4.51 -3.19 -6.71
N ALA A 64 5.37 -2.86 -5.75
CA ALA A 64 5.02 -2.91 -4.33
C ALA A 64 3.88 -1.92 -4.00
N LEU A 65 3.97 -0.69 -4.53
CA LEU A 65 2.92 0.31 -4.40
C LEU A 65 1.63 -0.12 -5.10
N ALA A 66 1.72 -0.70 -6.31
CA ALA A 66 0.56 -1.22 -7.01
C ALA A 66 -0.14 -2.35 -6.23
N ALA A 67 0.63 -3.22 -5.56
CA ALA A 67 0.09 -4.27 -4.69
C ALA A 67 -0.64 -3.68 -3.47
N LEU A 68 -0.09 -2.64 -2.84
CA LEU A 68 -0.75 -1.92 -1.75
C LEU A 68 -2.08 -1.30 -2.24
N SER A 69 -2.04 -0.58 -3.36
CA SER A 69 -3.23 0.06 -3.94
C SER A 69 -4.34 -0.95 -4.23
N ARG A 70 -4.01 -2.14 -4.75
CA ARG A 70 -4.99 -3.22 -4.95
C ARG A 70 -5.62 -3.70 -3.64
N LYS A 71 -4.82 -3.84 -2.57
CA LYS A 71 -5.34 -4.22 -1.23
C LYS A 71 -6.29 -3.15 -0.69
N ILE A 72 -5.92 -1.87 -0.79
CA ILE A 72 -6.77 -0.75 -0.35
C ILE A 72 -8.08 -0.71 -1.14
N ALA A 73 -8.00 -0.76 -2.47
CA ALA A 73 -9.17 -0.74 -3.34
C ALA A 73 -10.13 -1.91 -3.06
N HIS A 74 -9.59 -3.10 -2.77
CA HIS A 74 -10.38 -4.25 -2.38
C HIS A 74 -11.19 -3.99 -1.10
N GLU A 75 -10.58 -3.43 -0.05
CA GLU A 75 -11.30 -3.15 1.20
C GLU A 75 -12.30 -2.00 1.05
N ILE A 76 -11.97 -0.96 0.29
CA ILE A 76 -12.94 0.11 -0.01
C ILE A 76 -14.19 -0.46 -0.68
N LYS A 77 -14.01 -1.34 -1.67
CA LYS A 77 -15.15 -1.99 -2.34
C LYS A 77 -15.98 -2.85 -1.39
N ARG A 78 -15.35 -3.50 -0.40
CA ARG A 78 -16.07 -4.25 0.64
C ARG A 78 -16.89 -3.33 1.54
N LEU A 79 -16.33 -2.20 1.96
CA LEU A 79 -17.01 -1.19 2.78
C LEU A 79 -18.18 -0.51 2.04
N GLN A 80 -18.11 -0.37 0.71
CA GLN A 80 -19.22 0.16 -0.10
C GLN A 80 -20.38 -0.81 -0.27
N ASN A 81 -20.12 -2.12 -0.14
CA ASN A 81 -21.12 -3.18 -0.31
C ASN A 81 -21.76 -3.61 1.02
N THR A 82 -21.47 -2.90 2.12
CA THR A 82 -22.01 -3.13 3.46
C THR A 82 -22.99 -2.02 3.78
#